data_AF-A0A0U3GS81-F1
#
_entry.id   AF-A0A0U3GS81-F1
#
_cell.length_a   1.000
_cell.length_b   1.000
_cell.length_c   1.000
_cell.angle_alpha   90.00
_cell.angle_beta   90.00
_cell.angle_gamma   90.00
#
_symmetry.space_group_name_H-M   'P 1'
#
loop_
_entity.id
_entity.type
_entity.pdbx_description
1 polymer ?
#
loop_
_entity_poly.entity_id
_entity_poly.type
_entity_poly.pdbx_seq_one_letter_code
_entity_poly.pdbx_strand_id
1 'polypeptide(L)'
;MNIMVRIVTGLIVLVLIAAMTGYLLYFRGQKVEVGFIPNAFQYCGKVITGADPEYREIVDWLHSNTKGWMRDWHMQIAGATYHSSAFLGTVFPGGVSVSYKTETGFPRFIKQINHNLSTSCEERE
;
A
#
# COMPACT_ATOMS: atom_id res chain seq x y z
N MET A 1 25.18 19.50 39.36
CA MET A 1 25.29 18.72 38.10
C MET A 1 25.89 19.62 37.04
N ASN A 2 27.11 19.33 36.56
CA ASN A 2 27.86 20.21 35.66
C ASN A 2 27.10 20.49 34.37
N ILE A 3 27.16 21.73 33.86
CA ILE A 3 26.49 22.15 32.64
C ILE A 3 26.83 21.23 31.46
N MET A 4 28.09 20.78 31.37
CA MET A 4 28.53 19.77 30.39
C MET A 4 27.74 18.45 30.49
N VAL A 5 27.49 17.94 31.70
CA VAL A 5 26.74 16.69 31.89
C VAL A 5 25.31 16.86 31.39
N ARG A 6 24.68 18.02 31.63
CA ARG A 6 23.33 18.31 31.12
C ARG A 6 23.27 18.35 29.59
N ILE A 7 24.28 18.97 28.95
CA ILE A 7 24.36 19.06 27.48
C ILE A 7 24.55 17.67 26.87
N VAL A 8 25.49 16.87 27.41
CA VAL A 8 25.76 15.51 26.91
C VAL A 8 24.55 14.61 27.08
N THR A 9 23.89 14.62 28.25
CA THR A 9 22.67 13.85 28.47
C THR A 9 21.56 14.28 27.51
N GLY A 10 21.40 15.59 27.25
CA GLY A 10 20.43 16.10 26.29
C GLY A 10 20.66 15.58 24.87
N LEU A 11 21.92 15.56 24.41
CA LEU A 11 22.27 15.03 23.09
C LEU A 11 22.00 13.54 22.97
N ILE A 12 22.33 12.76 24.00
CA ILE A 12 22.06 11.31 24.02
C ILE A 12 20.55 11.04 23.92
N VAL A 13 19.74 11.76 24.69
CA VAL A 13 18.27 11.63 24.63
C VAL A 13 17.74 11.96 23.23
N LEU A 14 18.27 13.00 22.59
CA LEU A 14 17.85 13.41 21.25
C LEU A 14 18.17 12.34 20.19
N VAL A 15 19.35 11.73 20.27
CA VAL A 15 19.73 10.59 19.40
C VAL A 15 18.82 9.38 19.63
N LEU A 16 18.50 9.06 20.88
CA LEU A 16 17.59 7.94 21.21
C LEU A 16 16.18 8.19 20.65
N ILE A 17 15.65 9.41 20.74
CA ILE A 17 14.34 9.77 20.17
C ILE A 17 14.37 9.65 18.65
N ALA A 18 15.42 10.13 17.99
CA ALA A 18 15.56 10.03 16.54
C ALA A 18 15.61 8.56 16.08
N ALA A 19 16.41 7.73 16.76
CA ALA A 19 16.51 6.30 16.47
C ALA A 19 15.18 5.57 16.68
N MET A 20 14.48 5.85 17.78
CA MET A 20 13.18 5.25 18.10
C MET A 20 12.11 5.68 17.10
N THR A 21 12.09 6.95 16.69
CA THR A 21 11.17 7.46 15.67
C THR A 21 11.43 6.80 14.32
N GLY A 22 12.69 6.71 13.90
CA GLY A 22 13.07 6.02 12.66
C GLY A 22 12.67 4.55 12.66
N TYR A 23 12.90 3.86 13.78
CA TYR A 23 12.46 2.47 13.98
C TYR A 23 10.95 2.34 13.85
N LEU A 24 10.18 3.14 14.59
CA LEU A 24 8.72 3.09 14.55
C LEU A 24 8.16 3.39 13.16
N LEU A 25 8.75 4.33 12.42
CA LEU A 25 8.34 4.65 11.04
C LEU A 25 8.64 3.51 10.08
N TYR A 26 9.80 2.84 10.21
CA TYR A 26 10.15 1.68 9.40
C TYR A 26 9.21 0.49 9.66
N PHE A 27 8.92 0.19 10.93
CA PHE A 27 8.04 -0.92 11.32
C PHE A 27 6.55 -0.63 11.16
N ARG A 28 6.17 0.61 10.84
CA ARG A 28 4.78 0.96 10.53
C ARG A 28 4.27 0.31 9.25
N GLY A 29 5.19 -0.11 8.37
CA GLY A 29 4.91 -0.80 7.13
C GLY A 29 4.34 -2.20 7.35
N GLN A 30 3.06 -2.38 7.09
CA GLN A 30 2.39 -3.67 7.06
C GLN A 30 2.72 -4.44 5.78
N LYS A 31 2.59 -5.76 5.86
CA LYS A 31 2.63 -6.65 4.70
C LYS A 31 1.21 -6.86 4.18
N VAL A 32 1.01 -6.83 2.87
CA VAL A 32 -0.26 -7.26 2.26
C VAL A 32 -0.20 -8.74 1.90
N GLU A 33 -1.30 -9.43 2.13
CA GLU A 33 -1.42 -10.85 1.81
C GLU A 33 -1.85 -11.04 0.36
N VAL A 34 -0.85 -11.22 -0.49
CA VAL A 34 -1.02 -11.49 -1.93
C VAL A 34 -1.70 -12.84 -2.21
N GLY A 35 -1.79 -13.73 -1.22
CA GLY A 35 -2.54 -14.98 -1.34
C GLY A 35 -4.06 -14.79 -1.46
N PHE A 36 -4.58 -13.61 -1.11
CA PHE A 36 -6.01 -13.27 -1.30
C PHE A 36 -6.31 -12.63 -2.65
N ILE A 37 -5.31 -12.52 -3.54
CA ILE A 37 -5.52 -12.02 -4.91
C ILE A 37 -6.39 -13.05 -5.66
N PRO A 38 -7.55 -12.66 -6.20
CA PRO A 38 -8.39 -13.55 -6.98
C PRO A 38 -7.81 -13.80 -8.38
N ASN A 39 -8.22 -14.91 -9.00
CA ASN A 39 -7.78 -15.28 -10.36
C ASN A 39 -8.41 -14.41 -11.47
N ALA A 40 -9.38 -13.56 -11.11
CA ALA A 40 -10.06 -12.66 -12.04
C ALA A 40 -10.49 -11.37 -11.34
N PHE A 41 -10.48 -10.27 -12.09
CA PHE A 41 -10.97 -8.97 -11.66
C PHE A 41 -11.99 -8.42 -12.65
N GLN A 42 -12.95 -7.67 -12.14
CA GLN A 42 -13.68 -6.71 -12.94
C GLN A 42 -12.86 -5.41 -13.00
N TYR A 43 -12.47 -5.03 -14.20
CA TYR A 43 -11.62 -3.88 -14.49
C TYR A 43 -12.20 -3.14 -15.69
N CYS A 44 -12.51 -1.84 -15.52
CA CYS A 44 -13.07 -1.00 -16.59
C CYS A 44 -14.27 -1.62 -17.34
N GLY A 45 -15.17 -2.28 -16.61
CA GLY A 45 -16.36 -2.92 -17.18
C GLY A 45 -16.14 -4.30 -17.81
N LYS A 46 -14.90 -4.75 -18.00
CA LYS A 46 -14.57 -6.09 -18.48
C LYS A 46 -14.05 -6.99 -17.35
N VAL A 47 -14.18 -8.30 -17.52
CA VAL A 47 -13.54 -9.28 -16.64
C VAL A 47 -12.16 -9.59 -17.22
N ILE A 48 -11.12 -9.38 -16.44
CA ILE A 48 -9.73 -9.71 -16.78
C ILE A 48 -9.23 -10.86 -15.90
N THR A 49 -8.33 -11.66 -16.45
CA THR A 49 -7.80 -12.91 -15.87
C THR A 49 -6.29 -13.01 -16.10
N GLY A 50 -5.65 -14.06 -15.59
CA GLY A 50 -4.21 -14.32 -15.82
C GLY A 50 -3.73 -14.32 -17.28
N ALA A 51 -4.63 -14.44 -18.26
CA ALA A 51 -4.30 -14.31 -19.68
C ALA A 51 -4.10 -12.85 -20.11
N ASP A 52 -4.77 -11.90 -19.45
CA ASP A 52 -4.81 -10.49 -19.82
C ASP A 52 -3.56 -9.76 -19.31
N PRO A 53 -2.96 -8.87 -20.12
CA PRO A 53 -1.78 -8.11 -19.71
C PRO A 53 -2.06 -7.19 -18.51
N GLU A 54 -3.25 -6.58 -18.43
CA GLU A 54 -3.61 -5.68 -17.32
C GLU A 54 -3.71 -6.41 -15.98
N TYR A 55 -4.17 -7.67 -16.00
CA TYR A 55 -4.21 -8.51 -14.80
C TYR A 55 -2.80 -8.83 -14.33
N ARG A 56 -1.94 -9.28 -15.25
CA ARG A 56 -0.55 -9.64 -14.92
C ARG A 56 0.21 -8.43 -14.39
N GLU A 57 0.04 -7.26 -15.01
CA GLU A 57 0.70 -6.02 -14.60
C GLU A 57 0.40 -5.68 -13.13
N ILE A 58 -0.88 -5.65 -12.72
CA ILE A 58 -1.23 -5.32 -11.33
C ILE A 58 -0.82 -6.42 -10.36
N VAL A 59 -0.98 -7.70 -10.72
CA VAL A 59 -0.67 -8.83 -9.85
C VAL A 59 0.83 -8.95 -9.61
N ASP A 60 1.65 -8.86 -10.67
CA ASP A 60 3.11 -8.87 -10.58
C ASP A 60 3.62 -7.69 -9.76
N TRP A 61 2.99 -6.51 -9.92
CA TRP A 61 3.32 -5.34 -9.13
C TRP A 61 3.02 -5.57 -7.64
N LEU A 62 1.85 -6.13 -7.30
CA LEU A 62 1.47 -6.44 -5.91
C LEU A 62 2.41 -7.50 -5.29
N HIS A 63 2.78 -8.53 -6.04
CA HIS A 63 3.76 -9.53 -5.60
C HIS A 63 5.15 -8.93 -5.36
N SER A 64 5.57 -7.98 -6.19
CA SER A 64 6.84 -7.28 -6.03
C SER A 64 6.82 -6.26 -4.88
N ASN A 65 5.64 -5.79 -4.48
CA ASN A 65 5.45 -4.72 -3.51
C ASN A 65 4.75 -5.19 -2.22
N THR A 66 5.07 -6.37 -1.70
CA THR A 66 4.35 -6.95 -0.53
C THR A 66 4.51 -6.19 0.79
N LYS A 67 5.56 -5.38 0.98
CA LYS A 67 5.90 -4.72 2.25
C LYS A 67 5.70 -3.21 2.20
N GLY A 68 5.63 -2.57 3.37
CA GLY A 68 5.62 -1.11 3.47
C GLY A 68 4.25 -0.49 3.17
N TRP A 69 3.17 -1.21 3.48
CA TRP A 69 1.81 -0.73 3.36
C TRP A 69 1.37 -0.03 4.63
N MET A 70 0.52 0.97 4.53
CA MET A 70 -0.10 1.59 5.69
C MET A 70 -1.56 1.18 5.70
N ARG A 71 -2.11 0.87 6.87
CA ARG A 71 -3.56 0.78 7.00
C ARG A 71 -4.14 2.16 6.67
N ASP A 72 -5.29 2.19 6.02
CA ASP A 72 -5.98 3.42 5.69
C ASP A 72 -7.44 3.35 6.13
N TRP A 73 -7.95 4.45 6.66
CA TRP A 73 -9.25 4.58 7.31
C TRP A 73 -10.15 5.60 6.59
N HIS A 74 -9.63 6.32 5.59
CA HIS A 74 -10.34 7.41 4.92
C HIS A 74 -11.23 6.97 3.75
N MET A 75 -11.94 7.93 3.14
CA MET A 75 -12.93 7.76 2.06
C MET A 75 -12.36 7.19 0.73
N GLN A 76 -13.25 6.94 -0.22
CA GLN A 76 -12.99 6.43 -1.58
C GLN A 76 -11.84 7.16 -2.28
N ILE A 77 -10.98 6.40 -2.95
CA ILE A 77 -9.88 6.94 -3.76
C ILE A 77 -10.32 6.84 -5.23
N ALA A 78 -10.24 7.95 -5.96
CA ALA A 78 -10.49 7.96 -7.38
C ALA A 78 -9.28 7.36 -8.13
N GLY A 79 -9.55 6.44 -9.05
CA GLY A 79 -8.51 5.77 -9.84
C GLY A 79 -9.05 4.56 -10.58
N ALA A 80 -8.16 3.81 -11.22
CA ALA A 80 -8.50 2.58 -11.92
C ALA A 80 -8.79 1.47 -10.90
N THR A 81 -9.98 0.89 -10.96
CA THR A 81 -10.47 -0.06 -9.96
C THR A 81 -10.44 -1.49 -10.49
N TYR A 82 -9.86 -2.37 -9.68
CA TYR A 82 -9.80 -3.81 -9.88
C TYR A 82 -10.67 -4.45 -8.79
N HIS A 83 -11.87 -4.90 -9.14
CA HIS A 83 -12.85 -5.36 -8.15
C HIS A 83 -13.20 -6.84 -8.32
N SER A 84 -13.41 -7.52 -7.21
CA SER A 84 -13.99 -8.85 -7.10
C SER A 84 -14.79 -8.94 -5.79
N SER A 85 -15.57 -10.00 -5.61
CA SER A 85 -16.38 -10.20 -4.39
C SER A 85 -15.56 -10.23 -3.09
N ALA A 86 -14.26 -10.52 -3.15
CA ALA A 86 -13.39 -10.65 -1.98
C ALA A 86 -12.21 -9.65 -1.97
N PHE A 87 -12.03 -8.86 -3.03
CA PHE A 87 -10.85 -8.02 -3.21
C PHE A 87 -11.19 -6.76 -4.01
N LEU A 88 -10.69 -5.61 -3.57
CA LEU A 88 -10.79 -4.32 -4.23
C LEU A 88 -9.39 -3.69 -4.27
N GLY A 89 -8.82 -3.55 -5.46
CA GLY A 89 -7.63 -2.75 -5.74
C GLY A 89 -8.00 -1.43 -6.40
N THR A 90 -7.33 -0.35 -6.04
CA THR A 90 -7.47 0.96 -6.67
C THR A 90 -6.09 1.53 -6.95
N VAL A 91 -5.82 1.87 -8.20
CA VAL A 91 -4.56 2.44 -8.66
C VAL A 91 -4.77 3.92 -8.97
N PHE A 92 -3.95 4.80 -8.39
CA PHE A 92 -4.09 6.26 -8.51
C PHE A 92 -2.70 6.90 -8.68
N PRO A 93 -2.57 8.15 -9.19
CA PRO A 93 -1.26 8.73 -9.55
C PRO A 93 -0.19 8.78 -8.45
N GLY A 94 -0.58 8.63 -7.18
CA GLY A 94 0.33 8.64 -6.03
C GLY A 94 0.52 7.30 -5.33
N GLY A 95 -0.05 6.20 -5.87
CA GLY A 95 0.06 4.90 -5.22
C GLY A 95 -1.05 3.92 -5.53
N VAL A 96 -1.04 2.83 -4.77
CA VAL A 96 -2.01 1.74 -4.88
C VAL A 96 -2.69 1.54 -3.54
N SER A 97 -4.00 1.30 -3.58
CA SER A 97 -4.80 0.91 -2.43
C SER A 97 -5.38 -0.47 -2.67
N VAL A 98 -5.43 -1.29 -1.62
CA VAL A 98 -5.96 -2.64 -1.67
C VAL A 98 -6.82 -2.88 -0.44
N SER A 99 -7.95 -3.52 -0.65
CA SER A 99 -8.81 -4.02 0.41
C SER A 99 -9.20 -5.45 0.06
N TYR A 100 -9.15 -6.34 1.04
CA TYR A 100 -9.56 -7.72 0.84
C TYR A 100 -10.33 -8.20 2.07
N LYS A 101 -11.22 -9.17 1.84
CA LYS A 101 -12.05 -9.73 2.89
C LYS A 101 -11.19 -10.52 3.87
N THR A 102 -11.27 -10.16 5.13
CA THR A 102 -10.71 -10.90 6.27
C THR A 102 -11.85 -11.36 7.19
N GLU A 103 -11.54 -12.24 8.14
CA GLU A 103 -12.51 -12.65 9.18
C GLU A 103 -13.06 -11.45 9.97
N THR A 104 -12.27 -10.39 10.10
CA THR A 104 -12.59 -9.17 10.86
C THR A 104 -13.22 -8.05 10.02
N GLY A 105 -13.48 -8.27 8.72
CA GLY A 105 -14.04 -7.28 7.80
C GLY A 105 -13.13 -6.97 6.60
N PHE A 106 -13.24 -5.77 6.03
CA PHE A 106 -12.52 -5.34 4.83
C PHE A 106 -11.49 -4.23 5.15
N PRO A 107 -10.35 -4.56 5.78
CA PRO A 107 -9.30 -3.58 6.02
C PRO A 107 -8.75 -3.06 4.70
N ARG A 108 -8.52 -1.75 4.63
CA ARG A 108 -7.86 -1.10 3.50
C ARG A 108 -6.39 -0.83 3.82
N PHE A 109 -5.54 -1.08 2.83
CA PHE A 109 -4.11 -0.87 2.87
C PHE A 109 -3.72 0.03 1.70
N ILE A 110 -2.92 1.05 1.96
CA ILE A 110 -2.43 1.98 0.96
C ILE A 110 -0.90 1.95 0.91
N LYS A 111 -0.36 2.00 -0.29
CA LYS A 111 1.07 2.15 -0.55
C LYS A 111 1.27 3.35 -1.45
N GLN A 112 1.79 4.43 -0.87
CA GLN A 112 2.16 5.63 -1.59
C GLN A 112 3.54 5.42 -2.23
N ILE A 113 3.56 5.32 -3.55
CA ILE A 113 4.76 5.08 -4.34
C ILE A 113 4.47 5.46 -5.79
N ASN A 114 5.46 6.03 -6.47
CA ASN A 114 5.37 6.27 -7.90
C ASN A 114 5.35 4.91 -8.63
N HIS A 115 4.45 4.77 -9.59
CA HIS A 115 4.33 3.57 -10.40
C HIS A 115 3.91 3.93 -11.82
N ASN A 116 4.13 3.00 -12.75
CA ASN A 116 3.75 3.16 -14.16
C ASN A 116 2.42 2.48 -14.50
N LEU A 117 1.69 1.99 -13.49
CA LEU A 117 0.39 1.35 -13.66
C LEU A 117 -0.66 2.35 -14.19
N SER A 118 -1.62 1.84 -14.96
CA SER A 118 -2.76 2.64 -15.43
C SER A 118 -3.60 3.16 -14.26
N THR A 119 -3.85 4.47 -14.23
CA THR A 119 -4.61 5.16 -13.17
C THR A 119 -6.02 5.54 -13.59
N SER A 120 -6.34 5.43 -14.88
CA SER A 120 -7.66 5.65 -15.45
C SER A 120 -8.08 4.46 -16.32
N CYS A 121 -9.39 4.38 -16.54
CA CYS A 121 -10.00 3.52 -17.55
C CYS A 121 -10.17 4.31 -18.86
N GLU A 122 -9.11 4.96 -19.34
CA GLU A 122 -9.11 5.52 -20.69
C GLU A 122 -8.64 4.45 -21.66
N GLU A 123 -9.38 4.31 -22.76
CA GLU A 123 -8.99 3.45 -23.87
C GLU A 123 -7.62 3.92 -24.37
N ARG A 124 -6.62 3.02 -24.41
CA ARG A 124 -5.45 3.27 -25.25
C ARG A 124 -5.96 3.25 -26.69
N GLU A 125 -6.27 4.42 -27.24
CA GLU A 125 -6.37 4.64 -28.69
C GLU A 125 -5.01 4.36 -29.36
#